data_AF-A0A920TKM2-F1
#
_entry.id   AF-A0A920TKM2-F1
#
_cell.length_a   1.000
_cell.length_b   1.000
_cell.length_c   1.000
_cell.angle_alpha   90.00
_cell.angle_beta   90.00
_cell.angle_gamma   90.00
#
_symmetry.space_group_name_H-M   'P 1'
#
loop_
_entity.id
_entity.type
_entity.pdbx_description
1 polymer ?
#
loop_
_entity_poly.entity_id
_entity_poly.type
_entity_poly.pdbx_seq_one_letter_code
_entity_poly.pdbx_strand_id
1 'polypeptide(L)'
;MITRFTNKFTGLIFTVSICLIMSCSSYDFSDVFSTSPVNPQAGETVTLLYNPKGTILESANQIFAIVRTYGSKNYKPASMFSMPNNVIDTEKYKMKRKDTGWLIKIFVPDSVVGLVVTLNNETDTDYNEGLGYWVPIYTSDQRLLPGSEAGYAASLVRRGWGAVLDKTLYADTLLSFYKNEFSRNPDKKAGFAFSYFSALKKSKGSDGFAEIEANLEDLDNPDQWTEEHLFFLSAWYGAVKNQDKADYYKAKSREKFPAGRWVQREEAIEFYKKVGSG
;
A
#
# COMPACT_ATOMS: atom_id res chain seq x y z
N MET A 1 3.66 85.26 35.68
CA MET A 1 3.62 84.62 34.36
C MET A 1 3.70 83.12 34.58
N ILE A 2 2.90 82.34 33.83
CA ILE A 2 2.89 80.86 33.71
C ILE A 2 2.00 80.08 34.71
N THR A 3 0.70 80.09 34.36
CA THR A 3 -0.23 78.96 34.10
C THR A 3 -0.19 77.65 34.93
N ARG A 4 -1.35 77.36 35.54
CA ARG A 4 -1.84 76.03 35.99
C ARG A 4 -2.09 75.09 34.79
N PHE A 5 -1.79 73.80 34.95
CA PHE A 5 -2.46 72.72 34.22
C PHE A 5 -2.67 71.49 35.12
N THR A 6 -3.93 71.17 35.38
CA THR A 6 -4.42 69.91 35.95
C THR A 6 -4.80 68.97 34.81
N ASN A 7 -4.25 67.75 34.77
CA ASN A 7 -4.75 66.69 33.88
C ASN A 7 -5.32 65.53 34.70
N LYS A 8 -6.60 65.25 34.41
CA LYS A 8 -7.38 64.12 34.92
C LYS A 8 -6.94 62.85 34.19
N PHE A 9 -6.57 61.81 34.94
CA PHE A 9 -6.41 60.46 34.40
C PHE A 9 -7.76 59.75 34.43
N THR A 10 -8.42 59.65 33.27
CA THR A 10 -9.50 58.70 33.01
C THR A 10 -8.98 57.70 31.98
N GLY A 11 -8.48 56.58 32.47
CA GLY A 11 -8.05 55.43 31.66
C GLY A 11 -9.22 54.48 31.43
N LEU A 12 -9.65 54.43 30.17
CA LEU A 12 -10.70 53.59 29.61
C LEU A 12 -10.34 52.09 29.71
N ILE A 13 -11.21 51.28 30.33
CA ILE A 13 -11.09 49.82 30.35
C ILE A 13 -11.51 49.29 28.97
N PHE A 14 -10.57 48.79 28.19
CA PHE A 14 -10.83 48.10 26.92
C PHE A 14 -10.96 46.60 27.20
N THR A 15 -12.18 46.12 27.40
CA THR A 15 -12.49 44.68 27.39
C THR A 15 -12.46 44.18 25.95
N VAL A 16 -11.34 43.56 25.56
CA VAL A 16 -11.22 42.81 24.31
C VAL A 16 -11.95 41.48 24.48
N SER A 17 -13.21 41.42 23.99
CA SER A 17 -13.92 40.16 23.80
C SER A 17 -13.27 39.39 22.65
N ILE A 18 -12.48 38.36 23.00
CA ILE A 18 -11.97 37.37 22.05
C ILE A 18 -13.14 36.45 21.69
N CYS A 19 -13.80 36.73 20.56
CA CYS A 19 -14.68 35.76 19.92
C CYS A 19 -13.84 34.59 19.41
N LEU A 20 -13.84 33.48 20.15
CA LEU A 20 -13.41 32.17 19.69
C LEU A 20 -14.30 31.78 18.50
N ILE A 21 -13.80 31.97 17.28
CA ILE A 21 -14.41 31.44 16.07
C ILE A 21 -14.22 29.92 16.14
N MET A 22 -15.17 29.23 16.79
CA MET A 22 -15.27 27.78 16.68
C MET A 22 -15.64 27.48 15.24
N SER A 23 -14.62 27.28 14.40
CA SER A 23 -14.81 26.84 13.01
C SER A 23 -15.45 25.46 13.05
N CYS A 24 -16.78 25.42 12.96
CA CYS A 24 -17.53 24.19 12.76
C CYS A 24 -17.21 23.75 11.32
N SER A 25 -16.16 22.93 11.17
CA SER A 25 -15.75 22.42 9.86
C SER A 25 -16.93 21.66 9.24
N SER A 26 -17.54 22.21 8.19
CA SER A 26 -18.48 21.50 7.33
C SER A 26 -17.70 20.48 6.52
N TYR A 27 -18.12 19.22 6.56
CA TYR A 27 -17.52 18.15 5.76
C TYR A 27 -18.35 17.96 4.49
N ASP A 28 -17.68 17.72 3.36
CA ASP A 28 -18.34 17.42 2.09
C ASP A 28 -18.50 15.89 1.94
N PHE A 29 -19.75 15.46 1.79
CA PHE A 29 -20.13 14.06 1.56
C PHE A 29 -20.75 13.87 0.16
N SER A 30 -20.36 14.70 -0.81
CA SER A 30 -20.80 14.60 -2.21
C SER A 30 -20.35 13.28 -2.86
N ASP A 31 -19.13 12.84 -2.58
CA ASP A 31 -18.57 11.57 -3.04
C ASP A 31 -18.85 10.40 -2.07
N VAL A 32 -18.84 9.17 -2.59
CA VAL A 32 -18.95 7.95 -1.78
C VAL A 32 -17.82 7.87 -0.76
N PHE A 33 -16.60 8.21 -1.17
CA PHE A 33 -15.44 8.26 -0.30
C PHE A 33 -14.52 9.40 -0.69
N SER A 34 -14.04 10.16 0.29
CA SER A 34 -13.08 11.25 0.09
C SER A 34 -12.19 11.43 1.31
N THR A 35 -11.17 12.28 1.18
CA THR A 35 -10.27 12.62 2.28
C THR A 35 -10.18 14.13 2.47
N SER A 36 -9.89 14.54 3.71
CA SER A 36 -9.58 15.92 4.05
C SER A 36 -8.28 15.96 4.87
N PRO A 37 -7.21 16.60 4.36
CA PRO A 37 -7.11 17.25 3.04
C PRO A 37 -7.23 16.26 1.87
N VAL A 38 -7.58 16.76 0.67
CA VAL A 38 -7.80 15.93 -0.54
C VAL A 38 -6.52 15.20 -0.98
N ASN A 39 -5.37 15.86 -0.82
CA ASN A 39 -4.05 15.30 -1.11
C ASN A 39 -3.27 15.19 0.21
N PRO A 40 -3.51 14.12 0.99
CA PRO A 40 -2.90 13.97 2.30
C PRO A 40 -1.40 13.75 2.21
N GLN A 41 -0.68 14.27 3.19
CA GLN A 41 0.77 14.18 3.35
C GLN A 41 1.12 13.24 4.50
N ALA A 42 2.35 12.71 4.49
CA ALA A 42 2.84 11.92 5.60
C ALA A 42 3.11 12.84 6.81
N GLY A 43 2.88 12.34 8.02
CA GLY A 43 3.08 13.10 9.25
C GLY A 43 1.90 13.96 9.69
N GLU A 44 0.75 13.90 8.99
CA GLU A 44 -0.43 14.70 9.32
C GLU A 44 -1.66 13.86 9.69
N THR A 45 -2.69 14.53 10.21
CA THR A 45 -3.98 13.91 10.47
C THR A 45 -4.85 14.01 9.22
N VAL A 46 -5.28 12.86 8.71
CA VAL A 46 -6.19 12.74 7.58
C VAL A 46 -7.58 12.41 8.09
N THR A 47 -8.60 13.13 7.61
CA THR A 47 -9.99 12.78 7.84
C THR A 47 -10.48 11.95 6.66
N LEU A 48 -10.92 10.72 6.92
CA LEU A 48 -11.62 9.89 5.93
C LEU A 48 -13.11 10.18 6.03
N LEU A 49 -13.74 10.42 4.88
CA LEU A 49 -15.16 10.73 4.74
C LEU A 49 -15.82 9.64 3.91
N TYR A 50 -16.97 9.14 4.36
CA TYR A 50 -17.71 8.09 3.68
C TYR A 50 -19.21 8.43 3.62
N ASN A 51 -19.76 8.49 2.42
CA ASN A 51 -21.19 8.56 2.17
C ASN A 51 -21.70 7.17 1.74
N PRO A 52 -22.50 6.49 2.58
CA PRO A 52 -22.91 5.13 2.31
C PRO A 52 -24.03 5.03 1.26
N LYS A 53 -24.58 6.15 0.79
CA LYS A 53 -25.70 6.15 -0.16
C LYS A 53 -25.34 5.42 -1.46
N GLY A 54 -26.18 4.47 -1.87
CA GLY A 54 -25.95 3.65 -3.07
C GLY A 54 -24.94 2.51 -2.88
N THR A 55 -24.41 2.32 -1.67
CA THR A 55 -23.50 1.21 -1.34
C THR A 55 -24.23 0.10 -0.59
N ILE A 56 -23.59 -1.06 -0.41
CA ILE A 56 -24.08 -2.14 0.46
C ILE A 56 -24.27 -1.71 1.92
N LEU A 57 -23.66 -0.60 2.33
CA LEU A 57 -23.70 -0.07 3.70
C LEU A 57 -24.71 1.07 3.88
N GLU A 58 -25.58 1.38 2.90
CA GLU A 58 -26.52 2.52 2.96
C GLU A 58 -27.39 2.53 4.22
N SER A 59 -27.87 1.35 4.64
CA SER A 59 -28.73 1.18 5.81
C SER A 59 -27.96 0.94 7.13
N ALA A 60 -26.63 1.00 7.11
CA ALA A 60 -25.81 0.70 8.28
C ALA A 60 -26.03 1.73 9.40
N ASN A 61 -26.34 1.24 10.60
CA ASN A 61 -26.43 2.05 11.82
C ASN A 61 -25.05 2.28 12.48
N GLN A 62 -24.04 1.54 12.04
CA GLN A 62 -22.67 1.62 12.51
C GLN A 62 -21.73 1.21 11.38
N ILE A 63 -20.70 2.01 11.15
CA ILE A 63 -19.65 1.71 10.18
C ILE A 63 -18.30 1.66 10.88
N PHE A 64 -17.48 0.71 10.45
CA PHE A 64 -16.08 0.61 10.78
C PHE A 64 -15.23 0.78 9.53
N ALA A 65 -14.09 1.44 9.66
CA ALA A 65 -13.08 1.50 8.62
C ALA A 65 -11.94 0.56 9.00
N ILE A 66 -11.59 -0.36 8.11
CA ILE A 66 -10.34 -1.12 8.19
C ILE A 66 -9.34 -0.39 7.30
N VAL A 67 -8.39 0.29 7.93
CA VAL A 67 -7.35 1.08 7.28
C VAL A 67 -6.08 0.26 7.26
N ARG A 68 -5.58 -0.02 6.06
CA ARG A 68 -4.33 -0.74 5.84
C ARG A 68 -3.30 0.25 5.29
N THR A 69 -2.28 0.54 6.07
CA THR A 69 -1.20 1.46 5.70
C THR A 69 -0.07 0.68 5.04
N TYR A 70 0.58 1.26 4.04
CA TYR A 70 1.75 0.65 3.42
C TYR A 70 2.86 1.66 3.13
N GLY A 71 4.09 1.18 3.15
CA GLY A 71 5.31 1.96 2.96
C GLY A 71 5.98 1.74 1.59
N SER A 72 6.99 2.56 1.30
CA SER A 72 7.84 2.40 0.11
C SER A 72 8.87 1.28 0.25
N LYS A 73 9.11 0.83 1.49
CA LYS A 73 10.11 -0.19 1.81
C LYS A 73 9.48 -1.58 1.78
N ASN A 74 10.22 -2.54 1.25
CA ASN A 74 9.95 -3.96 1.48
C ASN A 74 10.26 -4.26 2.94
N TYR A 75 9.23 -4.34 3.78
CA TYR A 75 9.38 -4.85 5.13
C TYR A 75 9.82 -6.31 5.05
N LYS A 76 10.62 -6.74 6.03
CA LYS A 76 11.12 -8.12 6.07
C LYS A 76 9.92 -9.06 5.91
N PRO A 77 9.90 -9.86 4.84
CA PRO A 77 8.79 -10.76 4.65
C PRO A 77 8.80 -11.83 5.74
N ALA A 78 7.61 -12.33 6.11
CA ALA A 78 7.50 -13.44 7.05
C ALA A 78 8.24 -14.70 6.55
N SER A 79 8.51 -14.78 5.25
CA SER A 79 9.20 -15.88 4.60
C SER A 79 9.86 -15.41 3.30
N MET A 80 10.97 -16.03 2.90
CA MET A 80 11.59 -15.83 1.58
C MET A 80 10.65 -16.14 0.39
N PHE A 81 9.54 -16.85 0.66
CA PHE A 81 8.50 -17.18 -0.30
C PHE A 81 7.33 -16.18 -0.31
N SER A 82 7.36 -15.19 0.60
CA SER A 82 6.32 -14.17 0.76
C SER A 82 6.88 -12.83 0.30
N MET A 83 6.63 -12.34 -0.89
CA MET A 83 7.07 -10.98 -1.27
C MET A 83 6.11 -10.31 -2.24
N PRO A 84 6.00 -8.96 -2.25
CA PRO A 84 6.47 -8.01 -1.23
C PRO A 84 5.46 -7.87 -0.08
N ASN A 85 5.95 -7.74 1.16
CA ASN A 85 5.16 -7.23 2.28
C ASN A 85 5.49 -5.74 2.46
N ASN A 86 4.62 -4.88 1.94
CA ASN A 86 4.72 -3.44 2.14
C ASN A 86 3.75 -2.91 3.21
N VAL A 87 2.97 -3.78 3.85
CA VAL A 87 2.06 -3.39 4.94
C VAL A 87 2.87 -2.91 6.12
N ILE A 88 2.50 -1.72 6.62
CA ILE A 88 3.00 -1.18 7.87
C ILE A 88 2.07 -1.60 9.01
N ASP A 89 0.78 -1.31 8.87
CA ASP A 89 -0.22 -1.59 9.89
C ASP A 89 -1.60 -1.89 9.28
N THR A 90 -2.47 -2.50 10.09
CA THR A 90 -3.89 -2.68 9.81
C THR A 90 -4.69 -2.36 11.06
N GLU A 91 -5.40 -1.23 11.02
CA GLU A 91 -6.19 -0.75 12.14
C GLU A 91 -7.68 -0.73 11.79
N LYS A 92 -8.52 -1.07 12.78
CA LYS A 92 -9.98 -0.99 12.68
C LYS A 92 -10.47 0.19 13.50
N TYR A 93 -11.13 1.13 12.85
CA TYR A 93 -11.68 2.32 13.50
C TYR A 93 -13.21 2.29 13.46
N LYS A 94 -13.83 2.64 14.59
CA LYS A 94 -15.26 2.94 14.65
C LYS A 94 -15.49 4.34 14.08
N MET A 95 -16.21 4.45 12.96
CA MET A 95 -16.51 5.76 12.37
C MET A 95 -17.61 6.48 13.15
N LYS A 96 -17.57 7.82 13.12
CA LYS A 96 -18.57 8.70 13.73
C LYS A 96 -19.52 9.20 12.67
N ARG A 97 -20.82 9.10 12.92
CA ARG A 97 -21.84 9.68 12.06
C ARG A 97 -21.77 11.20 12.12
N LYS A 98 -21.80 11.86 10.97
CA LYS A 98 -21.82 13.31 10.84
C LYS A 98 -22.66 13.68 9.62
N ASP A 99 -23.75 14.41 9.86
CA ASP A 99 -24.71 14.80 8.83
C ASP A 99 -25.24 13.56 8.06
N THR A 100 -25.03 13.48 6.75
CA THR A 100 -25.44 12.34 5.91
C THR A 100 -24.38 11.24 5.80
N GLY A 101 -23.19 11.43 6.35
CA GLY A 101 -22.06 10.52 6.19
C GLY A 101 -21.40 10.09 7.49
N TRP A 102 -20.23 9.48 7.32
CA TRP A 102 -19.41 8.92 8.38
C TRP A 102 -17.99 9.43 8.24
N LEU A 103 -17.34 9.72 9.38
CA LEU A 103 -15.95 10.16 9.38
C LEU A 103 -15.11 9.49 10.45
N ILE A 104 -13.81 9.42 10.18
CA ILE A 104 -12.76 9.10 11.14
C ILE A 104 -11.56 9.99 10.86
N LYS A 105 -10.85 10.39 11.91
CA LYS A 105 -9.56 11.07 11.81
C LYS A 105 -8.47 10.07 12.17
N ILE A 106 -7.49 9.93 11.29
CA ILE A 106 -6.35 9.03 11.47
C ILE A 106 -5.07 9.84 11.34
N PHE A 107 -4.07 9.51 12.15
CA PHE A 107 -2.72 10.05 11.95
C PHE A 107 -1.99 9.16 10.95
N VAL A 108 -1.34 9.75 9.95
CA VAL A 108 -0.56 9.02 8.94
C VAL A 108 0.92 9.18 9.28
N PRO A 109 1.63 8.11 9.71
CA PRO A 109 3.06 8.20 10.00
C PRO A 109 3.91 8.56 8.76
N ASP A 110 5.07 9.18 9.00
CA ASP A 110 6.03 9.61 7.95
C ASP A 110 6.49 8.48 7.02
N SER A 111 6.44 7.22 7.48
CA SER A 111 6.85 6.06 6.69
C SER A 111 5.81 5.57 5.69
N VAL A 112 4.57 6.07 5.76
CA VAL A 112 3.45 5.64 4.92
C VAL A 112 3.48 6.35 3.57
N VAL A 113 3.30 5.59 2.48
CA VAL A 113 3.18 6.13 1.11
C VAL A 113 1.78 5.95 0.51
N GLY A 114 0.90 5.23 1.22
CA GLY A 114 -0.50 5.09 0.85
C GLY A 114 -1.31 4.29 1.86
N LEU A 115 -2.63 4.35 1.69
CA LEU A 115 -3.62 3.61 2.48
C LEU A 115 -4.55 2.86 1.53
N VAL A 116 -5.05 1.71 1.97
CA VAL A 116 -6.24 1.08 1.38
C VAL A 116 -7.28 0.92 2.48
N VAL A 117 -8.47 1.47 2.24
CA VAL A 117 -9.58 1.46 3.20
C VAL A 117 -10.68 0.56 2.69
N THR A 118 -11.18 -0.32 3.56
CA THR A 118 -12.43 -1.05 3.35
C THR A 118 -13.39 -0.70 4.46
N LEU A 119 -14.66 -0.51 4.14
CA LEU A 119 -15.67 -0.11 5.10
C LEU A 119 -16.56 -1.30 5.39
N ASN A 120 -16.94 -1.51 6.64
CA ASN A 120 -17.76 -2.65 7.00
C ASN A 120 -18.76 -2.29 8.10
N ASN A 121 -19.89 -2.99 8.11
CA ASN A 121 -20.78 -3.08 9.26
C ASN A 121 -20.51 -4.43 9.98
N GLU A 122 -21.49 -5.00 10.67
CA GLU A 122 -21.35 -6.30 11.36
C GLU A 122 -21.33 -7.50 10.39
N THR A 123 -21.95 -7.38 9.21
CA THR A 123 -22.22 -8.50 8.28
C THR A 123 -21.58 -8.31 6.90
N ASP A 124 -21.55 -7.08 6.42
CA ASP A 124 -21.21 -6.68 5.07
C ASP A 124 -19.95 -5.82 5.06
N THR A 125 -19.22 -5.90 3.95
CA THR A 125 -18.05 -5.06 3.69
C THR A 125 -18.21 -4.44 2.31
N ASP A 126 -18.10 -3.12 2.25
CA ASP A 126 -17.89 -2.41 1.00
C ASP A 126 -16.42 -2.54 0.61
N TYR A 127 -16.21 -3.27 -0.48
CA TYR A 127 -14.91 -3.52 -1.07
C TYR A 127 -14.55 -2.57 -2.21
N ASN A 128 -15.39 -1.58 -2.53
CA ASN A 128 -15.23 -0.68 -3.68
C ASN A 128 -14.87 -1.47 -4.95
N GLU A 129 -15.78 -2.34 -5.40
CA GLU A 129 -15.60 -3.24 -6.56
C GLU A 129 -14.38 -4.17 -6.45
N GLY A 130 -13.89 -4.45 -5.25
CA GLY A 130 -12.71 -5.29 -5.04
C GLY A 130 -11.38 -4.52 -5.11
N LEU A 131 -11.38 -3.20 -5.18
CA LEU A 131 -10.17 -2.38 -5.20
C LEU A 131 -9.87 -1.73 -3.85
N GLY A 132 -10.88 -1.65 -2.97
CA GLY A 132 -10.83 -0.81 -1.78
C GLY A 132 -10.75 0.68 -2.16
N TYR A 133 -10.88 1.54 -1.16
CA TYR A 133 -10.67 2.97 -1.35
C TYR A 133 -9.19 3.27 -1.18
N TRP A 134 -8.51 3.60 -2.28
CA TRP A 134 -7.09 3.95 -2.27
C TRP A 134 -6.91 5.42 -1.89
N VAL A 135 -6.05 5.67 -0.91
CA VAL A 135 -5.61 7.02 -0.54
C VAL A 135 -4.10 7.10 -0.74
N PRO A 136 -3.63 7.69 -1.85
CA PRO A 136 -2.21 7.98 -2.01
C PRO A 136 -1.76 9.08 -1.04
N ILE A 137 -0.51 9.00 -0.61
CA ILE A 137 0.14 10.06 0.17
C ILE A 137 1.06 10.88 -0.74
N TYR A 138 1.02 12.19 -0.55
CA TYR A 138 1.69 13.17 -1.38
C TYR A 138 2.85 13.85 -0.65
N THR A 139 3.79 14.34 -1.43
CA THR A 139 4.78 15.32 -1.02
C THR A 139 4.14 16.71 -0.88
N SER A 140 4.84 17.64 -0.22
CA SER A 140 4.38 19.03 -0.05
C SER A 140 4.13 19.76 -1.38
N ASP A 141 4.85 19.37 -2.45
CA ASP A 141 4.67 19.88 -3.81
C ASP A 141 3.63 19.10 -4.64
N GLN A 142 2.72 18.38 -3.98
CA GLN A 142 1.56 17.71 -4.58
C GLN A 142 1.93 16.59 -5.56
N ARG A 143 3.09 15.95 -5.37
CA ARG A 143 3.49 14.76 -6.13
C ARG A 143 3.26 13.50 -5.31
N LEU A 144 2.95 12.39 -5.98
CA LEU A 144 2.85 11.09 -5.32
C LEU A 144 4.18 10.68 -4.70
N LEU A 145 4.16 10.15 -3.48
CA LEU A 145 5.35 9.57 -2.88
C LEU A 145 5.83 8.34 -3.67
N PRO A 146 7.15 8.16 -3.86
CA PRO A 146 7.69 6.98 -4.53
C PRO A 146 7.27 5.68 -3.83
N GLY A 147 6.74 4.75 -4.62
CA GLY A 147 6.20 3.47 -4.19
C GLY A 147 4.71 3.49 -3.88
N SER A 148 4.01 4.62 -4.02
CA SER A 148 2.57 4.72 -3.74
C SER A 148 1.75 3.83 -4.69
N GLU A 149 1.94 3.97 -6.01
CA GLU A 149 1.14 3.21 -6.98
C GLU A 149 1.54 1.73 -7.04
N ALA A 150 2.84 1.43 -7.09
CA ALA A 150 3.31 0.04 -7.07
C ALA A 150 2.95 -0.65 -5.75
N GLY A 151 2.99 0.08 -4.63
CA GLY A 151 2.58 -0.43 -3.33
C GLY A 151 1.09 -0.74 -3.26
N TYR A 152 0.25 0.13 -3.83
CA TYR A 152 -1.16 -0.14 -4.01
C TYR A 152 -1.37 -1.38 -4.86
N ALA A 153 -0.81 -1.44 -6.07
CA ALA A 153 -0.98 -2.60 -6.96
C ALA A 153 -0.47 -3.90 -6.32
N ALA A 154 0.61 -3.85 -5.54
CA ALA A 154 1.16 -5.00 -4.83
C ALA A 154 0.24 -5.51 -3.71
N SER A 155 -0.52 -4.62 -3.07
CA SER A 155 -1.58 -5.03 -2.13
C SER A 155 -2.68 -5.85 -2.78
N LEU A 156 -2.85 -5.67 -4.09
CA LEU A 156 -3.96 -6.19 -4.87
C LEU A 156 -3.64 -7.49 -5.63
N VAL A 157 -2.37 -7.92 -5.73
CA VAL A 157 -2.05 -9.19 -6.40
C VAL A 157 -2.46 -10.41 -5.58
N ARG A 158 -2.64 -11.57 -6.24
CA ARG A 158 -2.94 -12.86 -5.58
C ARG A 158 -1.84 -13.18 -4.55
N ARG A 159 -2.22 -13.38 -3.29
CA ARG A 159 -1.35 -13.53 -2.09
C ARG A 159 -0.77 -12.21 -1.53
N GLY A 160 -1.14 -11.06 -2.08
CA GLY A 160 -0.99 -9.79 -1.41
C GLY A 160 -1.91 -9.71 -0.18
N TRP A 161 -1.67 -8.75 0.70
CA TRP A 161 -2.43 -8.58 1.94
C TRP A 161 -3.89 -8.15 1.70
N GLY A 162 -4.20 -7.58 0.54
CA GLY A 162 -5.56 -7.34 0.10
C GLY A 162 -6.22 -8.55 -0.57
N ALA A 163 -5.70 -9.78 -0.47
CA ALA A 163 -6.23 -10.94 -1.20
C ALA A 163 -7.71 -11.26 -0.93
N VAL A 164 -8.31 -10.68 0.11
CA VAL A 164 -9.75 -10.77 0.41
C VAL A 164 -10.64 -9.99 -0.55
N LEU A 165 -10.09 -9.03 -1.30
CA LEU A 165 -10.85 -8.37 -2.36
C LEU A 165 -10.66 -9.15 -3.67
N ASP A 166 -11.76 -9.36 -4.41
CA ASP A 166 -11.79 -10.16 -5.65
C ASP A 166 -11.24 -9.35 -6.83
N LYS A 167 -10.02 -9.70 -7.25
CA LYS A 167 -9.15 -8.82 -8.08
C LYS A 167 -8.70 -9.44 -9.38
N THR A 168 -9.27 -10.58 -9.75
CA THR A 168 -8.85 -11.25 -10.99
C THR A 168 -9.33 -10.55 -12.26
N LEU A 169 -10.19 -9.53 -12.13
CA LEU A 169 -10.80 -8.74 -13.21
C LEU A 169 -10.04 -7.47 -13.60
N TYR A 170 -9.02 -7.03 -12.84
CA TYR A 170 -8.35 -5.74 -13.05
C TYR A 170 -6.84 -5.82 -13.31
N ALA A 171 -6.35 -6.93 -13.88
CA ALA A 171 -4.92 -7.13 -14.09
C ALA A 171 -4.27 -6.01 -14.92
N ASP A 172 -4.98 -5.47 -15.92
CA ASP A 172 -4.51 -4.34 -16.73
C ASP A 172 -4.44 -3.04 -15.93
N THR A 173 -5.41 -2.80 -15.05
CA THR A 173 -5.41 -1.66 -14.11
C THR A 173 -4.25 -1.77 -13.12
N LEU A 174 -3.99 -2.96 -12.57
CA LEU A 174 -2.83 -3.15 -11.69
C LEU A 174 -1.51 -2.91 -12.44
N LEU A 175 -1.46 -3.37 -13.69
CA LEU A 175 -0.29 -3.19 -14.54
C LEU A 175 -0.05 -1.70 -14.87
N SER A 176 -1.10 -0.90 -15.04
CA SER A 176 -0.96 0.54 -15.30
C SER A 176 -0.35 1.29 -14.12
N PHE A 177 -0.74 0.96 -12.87
CA PHE A 177 -0.13 1.51 -11.67
C PHE A 177 1.38 1.22 -11.60
N TYR A 178 1.81 0.00 -11.92
CA TYR A 178 3.24 -0.31 -11.98
C TYR A 178 3.97 0.47 -13.07
N LYS A 179 3.41 0.56 -14.28
CA LYS A 179 4.02 1.30 -15.39
C LYS A 179 4.17 2.78 -15.05
N ASN A 180 3.13 3.37 -14.48
CA ASN A 180 3.13 4.75 -14.03
C ASN A 180 4.20 4.98 -12.95
N GLU A 181 4.25 4.12 -11.93
CA GLU A 181 5.26 4.20 -10.87
C GLU A 181 6.67 4.12 -11.44
N PHE A 182 6.97 3.10 -12.25
CA PHE A 182 8.33 2.85 -12.73
C PHE A 182 8.78 3.85 -13.79
N SER A 183 7.84 4.51 -14.48
CA SER A 183 8.18 5.63 -15.38
C SER A 183 8.73 6.84 -14.61
N ARG A 184 8.27 7.06 -13.37
CA ARG A 184 8.70 8.18 -12.52
C ARG A 184 9.80 7.80 -11.52
N ASN A 185 9.76 6.55 -11.04
CA ASN A 185 10.62 6.01 -9.99
C ASN A 185 11.19 4.64 -10.43
N PRO A 186 12.07 4.58 -11.44
CA PRO A 186 12.58 3.33 -12.00
C PRO A 186 13.33 2.48 -10.96
N ASP A 187 13.94 3.12 -9.94
CA ASP A 187 14.62 2.45 -8.83
C ASP A 187 13.69 1.57 -7.97
N LYS A 188 12.38 1.83 -8.00
CA LYS A 188 11.39 1.03 -7.25
C LYS A 188 11.08 -0.30 -7.90
N LYS A 189 11.36 -0.47 -9.19
CA LYS A 189 10.98 -1.66 -9.97
C LYS A 189 11.46 -2.96 -9.33
N ALA A 190 12.73 -3.01 -8.92
CA ALA A 190 13.32 -4.18 -8.29
C ALA A 190 12.57 -4.58 -7.00
N GLY A 191 12.18 -3.59 -6.18
CA GLY A 191 11.44 -3.82 -4.95
C GLY A 191 10.06 -4.46 -5.17
N PHE A 192 9.43 -4.20 -6.31
CA PHE A 192 8.10 -4.68 -6.65
C PHE A 192 8.09 -5.78 -7.73
N ALA A 193 9.25 -6.34 -8.07
CA ALA A 193 9.40 -7.27 -9.19
C ALA A 193 8.45 -8.47 -9.10
N PHE A 194 8.30 -9.10 -7.93
CA PHE A 194 7.39 -10.23 -7.74
C PHE A 194 5.94 -9.91 -8.15
N SER A 195 5.41 -8.82 -7.59
CA SER A 195 4.01 -8.46 -7.78
C SER A 195 3.78 -7.87 -9.17
N TYR A 196 4.78 -7.17 -9.72
CA TYR A 196 4.79 -6.73 -11.11
C TYR A 196 4.75 -7.91 -12.10
N PHE A 197 5.62 -8.90 -11.96
CA PHE A 197 5.63 -10.08 -12.83
C PHE A 197 4.34 -10.90 -12.70
N SER A 198 3.77 -10.96 -11.49
CA SER A 198 2.46 -11.57 -11.26
C SER A 198 1.35 -10.86 -12.04
N ALA A 199 1.34 -9.52 -12.03
CA ALA A 199 0.41 -8.72 -12.80
C ALA A 199 0.63 -8.91 -14.32
N LEU A 200 1.88 -8.89 -14.79
CA LEU A 200 2.23 -9.15 -16.20
C LEU A 200 1.71 -10.50 -16.68
N LYS A 201 1.96 -11.59 -15.94
CA LYS A 201 1.46 -12.92 -16.30
C LYS A 201 -0.06 -12.99 -16.34
N LYS A 202 -0.74 -12.31 -15.41
CA LYS A 202 -2.20 -12.33 -15.33
C LYS A 202 -2.85 -11.49 -16.44
N SER A 203 -2.24 -10.35 -16.79
CA SER A 203 -2.70 -9.42 -17.83
C SER A 203 -2.37 -9.93 -19.23
N LYS A 204 -1.12 -10.33 -19.48
CA LYS A 204 -0.61 -10.65 -20.82
C LYS A 204 -0.43 -12.14 -21.10
N GLY A 205 -0.61 -13.02 -20.10
CA GLY A 205 -0.34 -14.45 -20.29
C GLY A 205 1.13 -14.71 -20.70
N SER A 206 1.31 -15.54 -21.74
CA SER A 206 2.64 -15.85 -22.30
C SER A 206 3.31 -14.67 -22.99
N ASP A 207 2.54 -13.69 -23.49
CA ASP A 207 3.10 -12.54 -24.21
C ASP A 207 3.89 -11.62 -23.27
N GLY A 208 3.67 -11.73 -21.97
CA GLY A 208 4.46 -11.03 -20.95
C GLY A 208 5.79 -11.71 -20.60
N PHE A 209 6.09 -12.91 -21.10
CA PHE A 209 7.25 -13.69 -20.65
C PHE A 209 8.57 -13.03 -21.02
N ALA A 210 8.71 -12.55 -22.26
CA ALA A 210 9.93 -11.85 -22.70
C ALA A 210 10.21 -10.59 -21.86
N GLU A 211 9.16 -9.87 -21.46
CA GLU A 211 9.30 -8.71 -20.59
C GLU A 211 9.77 -9.13 -19.19
N ILE A 212 9.23 -10.20 -18.63
CA ILE A 212 9.66 -10.73 -17.33
C ILE A 212 11.11 -11.19 -17.39
N GLU A 213 11.52 -11.91 -18.45
CA GLU A 213 12.90 -12.37 -18.62
C GLU A 213 13.90 -11.23 -18.68
N ALA A 214 13.63 -10.18 -19.47
CA ALA A 214 14.48 -8.99 -19.52
C ALA A 214 14.66 -8.34 -18.13
N ASN A 215 13.58 -8.28 -17.33
CA ASN A 215 13.68 -7.76 -15.97
C ASN A 215 14.46 -8.69 -15.03
N LEU A 216 14.39 -10.01 -15.23
CA LEU A 216 15.19 -10.95 -14.43
C LEU A 216 16.68 -10.85 -14.77
N GLU A 217 17.01 -10.55 -16.03
CA GLU A 217 18.38 -10.27 -16.45
C GLU A 217 18.90 -8.99 -15.80
N ASP A 218 18.11 -7.91 -15.78
CA ASP A 218 18.47 -6.66 -15.09
C ASP A 218 18.67 -6.83 -13.58
N LEU A 219 17.98 -7.80 -12.97
CA LEU A 219 18.11 -8.12 -11.55
C LEU A 219 19.32 -9.02 -11.25
N ASP A 220 19.83 -9.76 -12.24
CA ASP A 220 20.94 -10.68 -12.04
C ASP A 220 22.24 -9.93 -11.74
N ASN A 221 22.67 -9.95 -10.48
CA ASN A 221 23.92 -9.37 -10.04
C ASN A 221 24.67 -10.35 -9.12
N PRO A 222 25.72 -11.04 -9.63
CA PRO A 222 26.49 -12.02 -8.87
C PRO A 222 27.08 -11.51 -7.54
N ASP A 223 27.44 -10.22 -7.49
CA ASP A 223 28.01 -9.58 -6.30
C ASP A 223 26.95 -9.39 -5.20
N GLN A 224 25.67 -9.37 -5.55
CA GLN A 224 24.53 -9.20 -4.64
C GLN A 224 23.70 -10.47 -4.47
N TRP A 225 24.19 -11.62 -4.95
CA TRP A 225 23.49 -12.89 -4.77
C TRP A 225 23.41 -13.28 -3.29
N THR A 226 22.18 -13.31 -2.80
CA THR A 226 21.76 -13.97 -1.57
C THR A 226 21.00 -15.25 -1.92
N GLU A 227 20.77 -16.11 -0.94
CA GLU A 227 19.92 -17.30 -1.13
C GLU A 227 18.51 -16.92 -1.63
N GLU A 228 17.94 -15.85 -1.08
CA GLU A 228 16.60 -15.37 -1.46
C GLU A 228 16.58 -14.82 -2.89
N HIS A 229 17.65 -14.14 -3.30
CA HIS A 229 17.79 -13.61 -4.65
C HIS A 229 17.89 -14.74 -5.68
N LEU A 230 18.76 -15.73 -5.45
CA LEU A 230 18.91 -16.87 -6.36
C LEU A 230 17.64 -17.72 -6.43
N PHE A 231 16.96 -17.89 -5.29
CA PHE A 231 15.64 -18.52 -5.26
C PHE A 231 14.64 -17.74 -6.12
N PHE A 232 14.57 -16.41 -5.96
CA PHE A 232 13.67 -15.54 -6.74
C PHE A 232 13.91 -15.69 -8.25
N LEU A 233 15.17 -15.59 -8.69
CA LEU A 233 15.54 -15.76 -10.11
C LEU A 233 15.12 -17.14 -10.62
N SER A 234 15.49 -18.21 -9.91
CA SER A 234 15.14 -19.58 -10.33
C SER A 234 13.62 -19.80 -10.44
N ALA A 235 12.85 -19.29 -9.48
CA ALA A 235 11.41 -19.44 -9.43
C ALA A 235 10.73 -18.70 -10.58
N TRP A 236 11.17 -17.48 -10.90
CA TRP A 236 10.56 -16.68 -11.96
C TRP A 236 10.98 -17.11 -13.37
N TYR A 237 12.23 -17.52 -13.59
CA TYR A 237 12.61 -18.16 -14.87
C TYR A 237 11.80 -19.45 -15.09
N GLY A 238 11.61 -20.27 -14.04
CA GLY A 238 10.72 -21.42 -14.11
C GLY A 238 9.27 -21.03 -14.41
N ALA A 239 8.78 -19.94 -13.82
CA ALA A 239 7.42 -19.43 -14.03
C ALA A 239 7.16 -18.92 -15.46
N VAL A 240 8.19 -18.51 -16.19
CA VAL A 240 8.12 -18.12 -17.62
C VAL A 240 8.58 -19.25 -18.56
N LYS A 241 8.71 -20.47 -18.02
CA LYS A 241 9.07 -21.71 -18.75
C LYS A 241 10.50 -21.75 -19.29
N ASN A 242 11.41 -20.92 -18.78
CA ASN A 242 12.83 -20.98 -19.10
C ASN A 242 13.56 -21.90 -18.11
N GLN A 243 13.54 -23.19 -18.38
CA GLN A 243 14.10 -24.20 -17.47
C GLN A 243 15.63 -24.11 -17.37
N ASP A 244 16.33 -23.80 -18.46
CA ASP A 244 17.79 -23.71 -18.48
C ASP A 244 18.28 -22.64 -17.50
N LYS A 245 17.70 -21.43 -17.55
CA LYS A 245 18.01 -20.36 -16.58
C LYS A 245 17.54 -20.73 -15.18
N ALA A 246 16.36 -21.33 -15.04
CA ALA A 246 15.86 -21.75 -13.73
C ALA A 246 16.85 -22.70 -13.03
N ASP A 247 17.31 -23.73 -13.74
CA ASP A 247 18.23 -24.74 -13.22
C ASP A 247 19.64 -24.19 -12.99
N TYR A 248 20.09 -23.25 -13.83
CA TYR A 248 21.32 -22.49 -13.60
C TYR A 248 21.32 -21.79 -12.22
N TYR A 249 20.28 -21.02 -11.89
CA TYR A 249 20.23 -20.32 -10.60
C TYR A 249 20.01 -21.27 -9.41
N LYS A 250 19.30 -22.39 -9.61
CA LYS A 250 19.22 -23.46 -8.60
C LYS A 250 20.59 -24.04 -8.27
N ALA A 251 21.40 -24.34 -9.30
CA ALA A 251 22.76 -24.84 -9.12
C ALA A 251 23.65 -23.82 -8.39
N LYS A 252 23.56 -22.53 -8.76
CA LYS A 252 24.28 -21.46 -8.08
C LYS A 252 23.88 -21.28 -6.62
N SER A 253 22.59 -21.48 -6.30
CA SER A 253 22.12 -21.45 -4.91
C SER A 253 22.74 -22.58 -4.10
N ARG A 254 22.78 -23.82 -4.63
CA ARG A 254 23.42 -24.98 -3.97
C ARG A 254 24.94 -24.81 -3.80
N GLU A 255 25.61 -24.23 -4.80
CA GLU A 255 27.06 -23.97 -4.78
C GLU A 255 27.43 -22.93 -3.70
N LYS A 256 26.71 -21.80 -3.65
CA LYS A 256 27.04 -20.66 -2.79
C LYS A 256 26.45 -20.78 -1.37
N PHE A 257 25.31 -21.46 -1.24
CA PHE A 257 24.58 -21.62 0.01
C PHE A 257 24.20 -23.09 0.25
N PRO A 258 25.18 -24.02 0.37
CA PRO A 258 24.92 -25.46 0.49
C PRO A 258 24.11 -25.84 1.74
N ALA A 259 24.23 -25.05 2.82
CA ALA A 259 23.43 -25.21 4.04
C ALA A 259 22.20 -24.27 4.08
N GLY A 260 21.82 -23.69 2.94
CA GLY A 260 20.70 -22.76 2.83
C GLY A 260 19.35 -23.39 3.14
N ARG A 261 18.39 -22.58 3.61
CA ARG A 261 17.02 -23.02 3.95
C ARG A 261 16.31 -23.67 2.76
N TRP A 262 16.52 -23.16 1.56
CA TRP A 262 15.94 -23.68 0.33
C TRP A 262 16.55 -25.02 -0.05
N VAL A 263 17.88 -25.17 0.04
CA VAL A 263 18.58 -26.43 -0.25
C VAL A 263 18.10 -27.54 0.70
N GLN A 264 18.08 -27.27 2.00
CA GLN A 264 17.58 -28.21 3.02
C GLN A 264 16.12 -28.60 2.76
N ARG A 265 15.28 -27.65 2.33
CA ARG A 265 13.88 -27.92 1.99
C ARG A 265 13.74 -28.84 0.78
N GLU A 266 14.50 -28.61 -0.29
CA GLU A 266 14.45 -29.46 -1.49
C GLU A 266 14.95 -30.88 -1.18
N GLU A 267 16.02 -31.01 -0.39
CA GLU A 267 16.52 -32.31 0.08
C GLU A 267 15.48 -33.06 0.94
N ALA A 268 14.80 -32.35 1.84
CA ALA A 268 13.70 -32.92 2.62
C ALA A 268 12.55 -33.39 1.72
N ILE A 269 12.16 -32.60 0.70
CA ILE A 269 11.12 -32.99 -0.26
C ILE A 269 11.53 -34.24 -1.04
N GLU A 270 12.78 -34.31 -1.52
CA GLU A 270 13.29 -35.50 -2.22
C GLU A 270 13.31 -36.72 -1.31
N PHE A 271 13.72 -36.57 -0.05
CA PHE A 271 13.68 -37.63 0.95
C PHE A 271 12.25 -38.14 1.17
N TYR A 272 11.28 -37.25 1.43
CA TYR A 272 9.89 -37.65 1.63
C TYR A 272 9.25 -38.27 0.38
N LYS A 273 9.60 -37.82 -0.82
CA LYS A 273 9.17 -38.48 -2.07
C LYS A 273 9.71 -39.91 -2.16
N LYS A 274 10.98 -40.13 -1.81
CA LYS A 274 11.60 -41.46 -1.82
C LYS A 274 10.99 -42.40 -0.77
N VAL A 275 10.71 -41.89 0.44
CA VAL A 275 10.20 -42.71 1.55
C VAL A 275 8.68 -42.92 1.49
N GLY A 276 7.92 -41.95 0.98
CA GLY A 276 6.45 -42.06 0.84
C GLY A 276 5.97 -42.80 -0.41
N SER A 277 6.89 -43.24 -1.27
CA SER A 277 6.60 -44.06 -2.45
C SER A 277 6.97 -45.54 -2.23
N GLY A 278 7.29 -45.93 -0.99
CA GLY A 278 7.63 -47.29 -0.57
C GLY A 278 6.52 -47.97 0.20
#